data_AF-A0A2E1W2W4-F1
#
_entry.id   AF-A0A2E1W2W4-F1
#
_cell.length_a   1.000
_cell.length_b   1.000
_cell.length_c   1.000
_cell.angle_alpha   90.00
_cell.angle_beta   90.00
_cell.angle_gamma   90.00
#
_symmetry.space_group_name_H-M   'P 1'
#
loop_
_entity.id
_entity.type
_entity.pdbx_description
1 polymer ?
#
loop_
_entity_poly.entity_id
_entity_poly.type
_entity_poly.pdbx_seq_one_letter_code
_entity_poly.pdbx_strand_id
1 'polypeptide(L)'
;MLNGATGIAVGMATNIPPHHAGEVCTALLKLLDKPELSSVRLCAYIKGPEFPTGGQVLNTTDELKQIYDTGTGTIRLRSTWQTGPTSRSAKTIYITSIPYTVNKSQLVERIADIIIARRLPQLLDVKDLSTDAVQISLELKRDADERMVMAYLFKHTPLQTNFAVNLTCLVPTEQPGVGRPERLGLHEILRHFLLFRLDVVTRRLEHELTALSRRIHILEGFELVFDALDTVLRIVRASDGKADAAAKIMERFGLDADQTDAILELKVYRLARLEILVIREELTGKRRRAKQITTLLKNEDKRWTLVRDEIREIKKSYGDHKTDRRRTLIESVEEEVDYTADDFIVDEDAVVLVTADGWVKRQKEVRDISATRLREGDRLLAALGGSTRATCVFFSNFGVAYTARFIDIPATTGHGEPIQRFFKFKDRERIVAAMSLDPRVASRIAPTSRGLEPPEHAVAVTSDGYSLRLSLEPFLEPSNRAGRRFARPSANAEIVGVTGTTGEETLIAATAQARTMLCAVKEIKFLSGPGKGVILIKLPKGKDRIIGFIASTGDRDLLTVETNRGASQTISTAKYSVTGRGGRGRELLQRGQFVRVIPTPIAIPVLE
;
A
#
# COMPACT_ATOMS: atom_id res chain seq x y z
N MET A 1 -12.61 7.01 20.30
CA MET A 1 -12.12 8.33 19.83
C MET A 1 -10.68 8.59 20.24
N LEU A 2 -10.37 8.80 21.53
CA LEU A 2 -8.99 9.13 21.96
C LEU A 2 -7.93 8.15 21.46
N ASN A 3 -8.10 6.86 21.78
CA ASN A 3 -7.15 5.81 21.37
C ASN A 3 -7.43 5.22 19.99
N GLY A 4 -8.55 5.58 19.36
CA GLY A 4 -9.10 4.83 18.24
C GLY A 4 -9.70 3.47 18.63
N ALA A 5 -10.11 2.69 17.64
CA ALA A 5 -10.56 1.31 17.77
C ALA A 5 -10.52 0.62 16.39
N THR A 6 -10.17 -0.66 16.35
CA THR A 6 -10.20 -1.47 15.12
C THR A 6 -10.88 -2.80 15.41
N GLY A 7 -11.71 -3.29 14.49
CA GLY A 7 -12.40 -4.56 14.69
C GLY A 7 -13.20 -5.01 13.48
N ILE A 8 -13.30 -6.33 13.31
CA ILE A 8 -14.11 -6.97 12.26
C ILE A 8 -15.11 -7.89 12.97
N ALA A 9 -16.39 -7.75 12.63
CA ALA A 9 -17.49 -8.57 13.10
C ALA A 9 -18.18 -9.25 11.90
N VAL A 10 -19.19 -10.08 12.16
CA VAL A 10 -19.95 -10.74 11.09
C VAL A 10 -20.73 -9.69 10.30
N GLY A 11 -20.28 -9.42 9.07
CA GLY A 11 -20.91 -8.46 8.14
C GLY A 11 -20.64 -6.99 8.42
N MET A 12 -19.79 -6.66 9.41
CA MET A 12 -19.50 -5.28 9.81
C MET A 12 -18.02 -5.10 10.19
N ALA A 13 -17.53 -3.87 10.10
CA ALA A 13 -16.19 -3.51 10.54
C ALA A 13 -16.22 -2.14 11.23
N THR A 14 -15.23 -1.88 12.07
CA THR A 14 -14.99 -0.58 12.71
C THR A 14 -13.52 -0.23 12.60
N ASN A 15 -13.24 1.02 12.30
CA ASN A 15 -11.88 1.56 12.23
C ASN A 15 -11.91 3.06 12.55
N ILE A 16 -11.76 3.36 13.84
CA ILE A 16 -11.83 4.70 14.41
C ILE A 16 -10.40 5.19 14.62
N PRO A 17 -9.97 6.31 14.03
CA PRO A 17 -8.64 6.83 14.27
C PRO A 17 -8.52 7.46 15.67
N PRO A 18 -7.29 7.53 16.24
CA PRO A 18 -7.01 8.26 17.48
C PRO A 18 -7.16 9.77 17.30
N HIS A 19 -7.40 10.49 18.40
CA HIS A 19 -7.64 11.95 18.41
C HIS A 19 -7.01 12.61 19.63
N HIS A 20 -6.68 13.89 19.47
CA HIS A 20 -6.05 14.69 20.52
C HIS A 20 -7.00 14.93 21.70
N ALA A 21 -6.53 14.66 22.92
CA ALA A 21 -7.37 14.70 24.13
C ALA A 21 -7.92 16.10 24.41
N GLY A 22 -7.09 17.13 24.28
CA GLY A 22 -7.49 18.52 24.49
C GLY A 22 -8.54 19.01 23.47
N GLU A 23 -8.48 18.52 22.24
CA GLU A 23 -9.44 18.87 21.18
C GLU A 23 -10.80 18.23 21.45
N VAL A 24 -10.80 16.93 21.78
CA VAL A 24 -12.02 16.19 22.16
C VAL A 24 -12.68 16.80 23.39
N CYS A 25 -11.91 17.10 24.45
CA CYS A 25 -12.46 17.76 25.65
C CYS A 25 -13.05 19.14 25.33
N THR A 26 -12.40 19.90 24.43
CA THR A 26 -12.92 21.20 24.01
C THR A 26 -14.24 21.04 23.25
N ALA A 27 -14.34 20.09 22.33
CA ALA A 27 -15.58 19.79 21.61
C ALA A 27 -16.71 19.36 22.56
N LEU A 28 -16.42 18.52 23.55
CA LEU A 28 -17.38 18.12 24.59
C LEU A 28 -17.92 19.32 25.38
N LEU A 29 -17.04 20.23 25.82
CA LEU A 29 -17.45 21.44 26.53
C LEU A 29 -18.32 22.35 25.66
N LYS A 30 -18.03 22.44 24.36
CA LYS A 30 -18.83 23.24 23.42
C LYS A 30 -20.19 22.61 23.14
N LEU A 31 -20.26 21.28 23.10
CA LEU A 31 -21.53 20.55 22.95
C LEU A 31 -22.40 20.67 24.22
N LEU A 32 -21.79 20.84 25.39
CA LEU A 32 -22.53 21.18 26.62
C LEU A 32 -23.10 22.61 26.61
N ASP A 33 -22.45 23.55 25.91
CA ASP A 33 -22.96 24.92 25.75
C ASP A 33 -24.08 24.98 24.68
N LYS A 34 -23.94 24.20 23.61
CA LYS A 34 -24.83 24.17 22.45
C LYS A 34 -25.06 22.73 21.97
N PRO A 35 -26.07 22.04 22.51
CA PRO A 35 -26.34 20.64 22.19
C PRO A 35 -26.70 20.36 20.73
N GLU A 36 -27.00 21.39 19.94
CA GLU A 36 -27.42 21.32 18.53
C GLU A 36 -26.26 21.48 17.52
N LEU A 37 -25.01 21.59 17.99
CA LEU A 37 -23.85 21.75 17.11
C LEU A 37 -23.67 20.56 16.17
N SER A 38 -23.75 20.77 14.85
CA SER A 38 -23.50 19.72 13.85
C SER A 38 -22.06 19.19 13.88
N SER A 39 -21.85 17.96 13.37
CA SER A 39 -20.52 17.35 13.20
C SER A 39 -19.54 18.27 12.47
N VAL A 40 -20.01 18.93 11.40
CA VAL A 40 -19.23 19.89 10.61
C VAL A 40 -18.74 21.08 11.45
N ARG A 41 -19.59 21.62 12.35
CA ARG A 41 -19.18 22.73 13.22
C ARG A 41 -18.23 22.28 14.33
N LEU A 42 -18.35 21.04 14.78
CA LEU A 42 -17.43 20.46 15.77
C LEU A 42 -16.00 20.29 15.22
N CYS A 43 -15.82 20.20 13.90
CA CYS A 43 -14.51 20.20 13.24
C CYS A 43 -13.71 21.50 13.44
N ALA A 44 -14.34 22.59 13.89
CA ALA A 44 -13.61 23.79 14.32
C ALA A 44 -12.79 23.55 15.61
N TYR A 45 -13.15 22.54 16.39
CA TYR A 45 -12.50 22.19 17.67
C TYR A 45 -11.71 20.88 17.60
N ILE A 46 -12.15 19.92 16.77
CA ILE A 46 -11.42 18.70 16.44
C ILE A 46 -10.92 18.84 15.01
N LYS A 47 -9.63 19.17 14.86
CA LYS A 47 -9.05 19.48 13.55
C LYS A 47 -9.01 18.24 12.67
N GLY A 48 -8.79 17.08 13.27
CA GLY A 48 -8.77 15.77 12.65
C GLY A 48 -8.13 14.73 13.57
N PRO A 49 -7.72 13.57 13.04
CA PRO A 49 -7.03 12.56 13.83
C PRO A 49 -5.70 13.03 14.39
N GLU A 50 -5.27 12.37 15.46
CA GLU A 50 -3.94 12.51 16.04
C GLU A 50 -3.32 11.13 16.20
N PHE A 51 -2.44 10.76 15.29
CA PHE A 51 -1.76 9.47 15.29
C PHE A 51 -0.55 9.48 16.23
N PRO A 52 -0.32 8.40 17.00
CA PRO A 52 0.79 8.35 17.95
C PRO A 52 2.16 8.41 17.28
N THR A 53 2.25 7.98 16.01
CA THR A 53 3.45 8.03 15.18
C THR A 53 3.66 9.39 14.49
N GLY A 54 2.74 10.34 14.67
CA GLY A 54 2.73 11.61 13.94
C GLY A 54 2.37 11.43 12.46
N GLY A 55 3.10 12.12 11.59
CA GLY A 55 2.84 12.13 10.15
C GLY A 55 2.04 13.34 9.70
N GLN A 56 1.67 13.33 8.43
CA GLN A 56 0.93 14.39 7.77
C GLN A 56 -0.36 13.81 7.18
N VAL A 57 -1.50 14.36 7.59
CA VAL A 57 -2.79 14.12 6.96
C VAL A 57 -2.93 15.08 5.79
N LEU A 58 -3.13 14.52 4.59
CA LEU A 58 -3.20 15.26 3.33
C LEU A 58 -4.62 15.70 2.96
N ASN A 59 -5.62 15.29 3.74
CA ASN A 59 -7.01 15.60 3.44
C ASN A 59 -7.30 17.09 3.57
N THR A 60 -8.19 17.59 2.72
CA THR A 60 -8.69 18.97 2.87
C THR A 60 -9.61 19.06 4.10
N THR A 61 -9.80 20.28 4.59
CA THR A 61 -10.73 20.53 5.69
C THR A 61 -12.15 20.05 5.37
N ASP A 62 -12.59 20.15 4.11
CA ASP A 62 -13.92 19.72 3.69
C ASP A 62 -14.06 18.20 3.58
N GLU A 63 -13.02 17.50 3.12
CA GLU A 63 -12.97 16.03 3.18
C GLU A 63 -13.06 15.54 4.62
N LEU A 64 -12.33 16.16 5.56
CA LEU A 64 -12.39 15.79 6.98
C LEU A 64 -13.78 16.04 7.59
N LYS A 65 -14.41 17.18 7.28
CA LYS A 65 -15.79 17.46 7.70
C LYS A 65 -16.76 16.39 7.19
N GLN A 66 -16.65 16.00 5.92
CA GLN A 66 -17.51 14.96 5.33
C GLN A 66 -17.31 13.60 6.01
N ILE A 67 -16.07 13.24 6.33
CA ILE A 67 -15.76 11.99 7.07
C ILE A 67 -16.43 12.00 8.45
N TYR A 68 -16.34 13.12 9.18
CA TYR A 68 -16.95 13.24 10.51
C TYR A 68 -18.47 13.39 10.48
N ASP A 69 -19.04 13.91 9.41
CA ASP A 69 -20.49 14.02 9.23
C ASP A 69 -21.11 12.64 8.91
N THR A 70 -20.50 11.90 8.00
CA THR A 70 -21.00 10.59 7.54
C THR A 70 -20.50 9.39 8.35
N GLY A 71 -19.47 9.58 9.16
CA GLY A 71 -18.81 8.52 9.93
C GLY A 71 -17.99 7.54 9.09
N THR A 72 -17.70 7.84 7.82
CA THR A 72 -16.93 6.97 6.93
C THR A 72 -16.08 7.77 5.95
N GLY A 73 -14.97 7.18 5.49
CA GLY A 73 -14.19 7.72 4.38
C GLY A 73 -12.73 7.33 4.49
N THR A 74 -11.85 8.09 3.83
CA THR A 74 -10.43 7.74 3.72
C THR A 74 -9.55 8.89 4.14
N ILE A 75 -8.65 8.61 5.07
CA ILE A 75 -7.62 9.55 5.52
C ILE A 75 -6.29 9.20 4.87
N ARG A 76 -5.73 10.13 4.10
CA ARG A 76 -4.43 9.98 3.45
C ARG A 76 -3.34 10.38 4.44
N LEU A 77 -2.53 9.42 4.89
CA LEU A 77 -1.47 9.63 5.87
C LEU A 77 -0.11 9.46 5.20
N ARG A 78 0.73 10.49 5.30
CA ARG A 78 2.08 10.56 4.74
C ARG A 78 3.12 10.72 5.84
N SER A 79 4.30 10.18 5.61
CA SER A 79 5.47 10.36 6.47
C SER A 79 6.00 11.79 6.38
N THR A 80 6.41 12.35 7.51
CA THR A 80 7.17 13.61 7.54
C THR A 80 8.65 13.32 7.35
N TRP A 81 9.36 14.25 6.73
CA TRP A 81 10.79 14.16 6.51
C TRP A 81 11.42 15.55 6.58
N GLN A 82 12.74 15.59 6.74
CA GLN A 82 13.52 16.82 6.77
C GLN A 82 14.87 16.62 6.06
N THR A 83 15.45 17.70 5.57
CA THR A 83 16.80 17.68 5.01
C THR A 83 17.84 17.47 6.11
N GLY A 84 18.87 16.71 5.77
CA GLY A 84 20.00 16.41 6.63
C GLY A 84 21.31 17.03 6.10
N PRO A 85 22.47 16.56 6.58
CA PRO A 85 23.76 17.07 6.15
C PRO A 85 24.05 16.72 4.68
N THR A 86 24.75 17.64 4.01
CA THR A 86 25.29 17.47 2.66
C THR A 86 26.80 17.36 2.75
N SER A 87 27.35 16.30 2.17
CA SER A 87 28.80 16.07 2.04
C SER A 87 29.28 16.42 0.62
N ARG A 88 30.58 16.23 0.36
CA ARG A 88 31.15 16.49 -0.97
C ARG A 88 30.58 15.57 -2.06
N SER A 89 30.16 14.35 -1.70
CA SER A 89 29.72 13.30 -2.63
C SER A 89 28.25 12.93 -2.52
N ALA A 90 27.59 13.19 -1.39
CA ALA A 90 26.23 12.74 -1.11
C ALA A 90 25.45 13.76 -0.28
N LYS A 91 24.13 13.60 -0.22
CA LYS A 91 23.26 14.34 0.70
C LYS A 91 22.33 13.39 1.42
N THR A 92 21.94 13.75 2.64
CA THR A 92 21.10 12.90 3.47
C THR A 92 19.74 13.55 3.69
N ILE A 93 18.68 12.74 3.67
CA ILE A 93 17.37 13.14 4.19
C ILE A 93 16.95 12.20 5.33
N TYR A 94 16.20 12.73 6.29
CA TYR A 94 15.71 11.99 7.42
C TYR A 94 14.18 11.91 7.37
N ILE A 95 13.65 10.69 7.33
CA ILE A 95 12.23 10.44 7.60
C ILE A 95 12.03 10.44 9.11
N THR A 96 11.15 11.33 9.60
CA THR A 96 10.95 11.63 11.02
C THR A 96 9.67 11.05 11.60
N SER A 97 8.78 10.52 10.74
CA SER A 97 7.61 9.75 11.15
C SER A 97 7.29 8.68 10.11
N ILE A 98 6.52 7.68 10.51
CA ILE A 98 5.97 6.67 9.60
C ILE A 98 4.45 6.60 9.78
N PRO A 99 3.69 6.22 8.75
CA PRO A 99 2.24 6.17 8.86
C PRO A 99 1.82 5.14 9.92
N TYR A 100 0.70 5.41 10.58
CA TYR A 100 0.17 4.56 11.64
C TYR A 100 -0.04 3.13 11.14
N THR A 101 0.28 2.13 11.96
CA THR A 101 0.25 0.68 11.68
C THR A 101 1.29 0.14 10.69
N VAL A 102 2.14 0.98 10.09
CA VAL A 102 3.23 0.52 9.22
C VAL A 102 4.38 -0.05 10.05
N ASN A 103 4.85 -1.25 9.68
CA ASN A 103 6.04 -1.84 10.28
C ASN A 103 7.31 -1.17 9.71
N LYS A 104 8.13 -0.57 10.59
CA LYS A 104 9.35 0.15 10.22
C LYS A 104 10.38 -0.73 9.51
N SER A 105 10.61 -1.96 9.99
CA SER A 105 11.61 -2.86 9.40
C SER A 105 11.22 -3.27 7.98
N GLN A 106 9.94 -3.60 7.77
CA GLN A 106 9.43 -3.92 6.42
C GLN A 106 9.46 -2.71 5.48
N LEU A 107 9.28 -1.50 6.03
CA LEU A 107 9.40 -0.27 5.25
C LEU A 107 10.84 -0.07 4.75
N VAL A 108 11.82 -0.21 5.65
CA VAL A 108 13.25 -0.10 5.33
C VAL A 108 13.66 -1.17 4.32
N GLU A 109 13.21 -2.41 4.50
CA GLU A 109 13.44 -3.51 3.54
C GLU A 109 12.91 -3.17 2.14
N ARG A 110 11.68 -2.67 2.03
CA ARG A 110 11.11 -2.25 0.73
C ARG A 110 11.90 -1.13 0.07
N ILE A 111 12.42 -0.19 0.85
CA ILE A 111 13.30 0.88 0.32
C ILE A 111 14.62 0.28 -0.16
N ALA A 112 15.21 -0.65 0.60
CA ALA A 112 16.44 -1.36 0.20
C ALA A 112 16.24 -2.15 -1.10
N ASP A 113 15.09 -2.81 -1.28
CA ASP A 113 14.75 -3.52 -2.52
C ASP A 113 14.72 -2.59 -3.73
N ILE A 114 14.22 -1.35 -3.59
CA ILE A 114 14.23 -0.34 -4.65
C ILE A 114 15.67 0.03 -5.04
N ILE A 115 16.57 0.15 -4.05
CA ILE A 115 17.99 0.46 -4.25
C ILE A 115 18.69 -0.72 -4.94
N ILE A 116 18.53 -1.94 -4.43
CA ILE A 116 19.14 -3.16 -4.97
C ILE A 116 18.68 -3.40 -6.41
N ALA A 117 17.39 -3.22 -6.68
CA ALA A 117 16.82 -3.33 -8.03
C ALA A 117 17.26 -2.20 -8.97
N ARG A 118 17.97 -1.18 -8.47
CA ARG A 118 18.40 0.03 -9.19
C ARG A 118 17.24 0.74 -9.90
N ARG A 119 16.06 0.77 -9.25
CA ARG A 119 14.86 1.43 -9.77
C ARG A 119 14.85 2.93 -9.51
N LEU A 120 15.56 3.38 -8.48
CA LEU A 120 15.78 4.79 -8.17
C LEU A 120 17.28 5.05 -7.97
N PRO A 121 18.08 5.19 -9.04
CA PRO A 121 19.55 5.30 -8.95
C PRO A 121 20.08 6.50 -8.16
N GLN A 122 19.23 7.50 -7.90
CA GLN A 122 19.56 8.66 -7.08
C GLN A 122 19.61 8.34 -5.58
N LEU A 123 18.96 7.26 -5.14
CA LEU A 123 18.97 6.75 -3.77
C LEU A 123 20.09 5.71 -3.61
N LEU A 124 21.07 6.03 -2.77
CA LEU A 124 22.30 5.26 -2.58
C LEU A 124 22.18 4.24 -1.45
N ASP A 125 21.58 4.64 -0.32
CA ASP A 125 21.51 3.80 0.89
C ASP A 125 20.30 4.16 1.77
N VAL A 126 19.89 3.22 2.62
CA VAL A 126 18.85 3.41 3.65
C VAL A 126 19.32 2.82 4.98
N LYS A 127 19.23 3.58 6.07
CA LYS A 127 19.60 3.15 7.42
C LYS A 127 18.54 3.54 8.43
N ASP A 128 18.17 2.61 9.31
CA ASP A 128 17.37 2.92 10.49
C ASP A 128 18.29 3.45 11.61
N LEU A 129 18.13 4.72 11.95
CA LEU A 129 18.85 5.40 13.04
C LEU A 129 17.94 5.69 14.22
N SER A 130 16.76 5.08 14.27
CA SER A 130 15.77 5.39 15.30
C SER A 130 16.25 4.98 16.69
N THR A 131 15.95 5.81 17.67
CA THR A 131 16.06 5.51 19.10
C THR A 131 14.65 5.50 19.71
N ASP A 132 14.35 6.41 20.62
CA ASP A 132 12.99 6.66 21.12
C ASP A 132 12.12 7.39 20.09
N ALA A 133 12.76 8.06 19.13
CA ALA A 133 12.11 8.73 18.00
C ALA A 133 12.43 8.02 16.68
N VAL A 134 11.46 8.02 15.77
CA VAL A 134 11.64 7.47 14.42
C VAL A 134 12.60 8.35 13.64
N GLN A 135 13.68 7.74 13.13
CA GLN A 135 14.63 8.41 12.26
C GLN A 135 15.20 7.41 11.25
N ILE A 136 14.72 7.47 10.01
CA ILE A 136 15.27 6.66 8.90
C ILE A 136 16.09 7.60 8.02
N SER A 137 17.37 7.29 7.86
CA SER A 137 18.30 8.01 7.01
C SER A 137 18.25 7.46 5.59
N LEU A 138 18.11 8.35 4.61
CA LEU A 138 18.24 8.04 3.20
C LEU A 138 19.43 8.81 2.65
N GLU A 139 20.43 8.10 2.13
CA GLU A 139 21.60 8.70 1.48
C GLU A 139 21.32 8.83 -0.03
N LEU A 140 21.47 10.03 -0.57
CA LEU A 140 21.19 10.37 -1.95
C LEU A 140 22.46 10.85 -2.66
N LYS A 141 22.50 10.73 -3.99
CA LYS A 141 23.50 11.44 -4.81
C LYS A 141 23.39 12.95 -4.57
N ARG A 142 24.53 13.65 -4.64
CA ARG A 142 24.61 15.09 -4.37
C ARG A 142 23.67 15.94 -5.24
N ASP A 143 23.50 15.55 -6.50
CA ASP A 143 22.71 16.22 -7.53
C ASP A 143 21.26 15.71 -7.63
N ALA A 144 20.86 14.73 -6.81
CA ALA A 144 19.49 14.23 -6.78
C ALA A 144 18.49 15.35 -6.43
N ASP A 145 17.21 15.23 -6.80
CA ASP A 145 16.16 16.11 -6.27
C ASP A 145 15.49 15.40 -5.08
N GLU A 146 15.61 15.93 -3.86
CA GLU A 146 15.01 15.33 -2.66
C GLU A 146 13.50 15.14 -2.81
N ARG A 147 12.80 16.11 -3.44
CA ARG A 147 11.35 16.08 -3.60
C ARG A 147 10.94 15.00 -4.58
N MET A 148 11.67 14.84 -5.68
CA MET A 148 11.43 13.78 -6.67
C MET A 148 11.68 12.39 -6.08
N VAL A 149 12.76 12.21 -5.32
CA VAL A 149 13.04 10.95 -4.61
C VAL A 149 11.92 10.63 -3.62
N MET A 150 11.50 11.60 -2.80
CA MET A 150 10.42 11.39 -1.84
C MET A 150 9.08 11.13 -2.53
N ALA A 151 8.76 11.82 -3.62
CA ALA A 151 7.56 11.56 -4.41
C ALA A 151 7.52 10.12 -4.96
N TYR A 152 8.65 9.62 -5.47
CA TYR A 152 8.78 8.22 -5.88
C TYR A 152 8.53 7.28 -4.70
N LEU A 153 9.20 7.53 -3.57
CA LEU A 153 9.08 6.68 -2.40
C LEU A 153 7.67 6.69 -1.81
N PHE A 154 6.94 7.82 -1.80
CA PHE A 154 5.54 7.87 -1.39
C PHE A 154 4.63 7.03 -2.30
N LYS A 155 4.90 7.00 -3.61
CA LYS A 155 4.11 6.25 -4.58
C LYS A 155 4.39 4.74 -4.56
N HIS A 156 5.62 4.35 -4.24
CA HIS A 156 6.09 2.98 -4.37
C HIS A 156 6.35 2.26 -3.03
N THR A 157 6.21 2.94 -1.89
CA THR A 157 6.40 2.37 -0.56
C THR A 157 5.28 2.78 0.41
N PRO A 158 5.12 2.09 1.56
CA PRO A 158 4.20 2.50 2.61
C PRO A 158 4.54 3.80 3.36
N LEU A 159 5.43 4.67 2.83
CA LEU A 159 5.64 6.01 3.39
C LEU A 159 4.39 6.90 3.24
N GLN A 160 3.48 6.55 2.33
CA GLN A 160 2.14 7.12 2.23
C GLN A 160 1.10 6.00 2.16
N THR A 161 0.08 6.08 2.99
CA THR A 161 -0.97 5.06 3.11
C THR A 161 -2.35 5.69 3.27
N ASN A 162 -3.38 4.88 3.05
CA ASN A 162 -4.76 5.26 3.25
C ASN A 162 -5.29 4.57 4.52
N PHE A 163 -5.74 5.35 5.49
CA PHE A 163 -6.46 4.88 6.66
C PHE A 163 -7.97 4.95 6.38
N ALA A 164 -8.62 3.79 6.25
CA ALA A 164 -10.06 3.72 5.99
C ALA A 164 -10.86 3.95 7.27
N VAL A 165 -11.48 5.11 7.43
CA VAL A 165 -12.29 5.47 8.59
C VAL A 165 -13.65 4.81 8.50
N ASN A 166 -14.06 4.18 9.60
CA ASN A 166 -15.42 3.67 9.80
C ASN A 166 -15.78 3.80 11.28
N LEU A 167 -16.64 4.77 11.60
CA LEU A 167 -17.08 5.10 12.95
C LEU A 167 -18.31 4.28 13.40
N THR A 168 -18.29 2.98 13.11
CA THR A 168 -19.33 2.06 13.59
C THR A 168 -19.10 1.71 15.06
N CYS A 169 -20.12 1.95 15.88
CA CYS A 169 -20.13 1.72 17.32
C CYS A 169 -21.37 0.91 17.74
N LEU A 170 -21.38 0.37 18.95
CA LEU A 170 -22.58 -0.19 19.56
C LEU A 170 -23.32 0.92 20.32
N VAL A 171 -24.51 1.30 19.85
CA VAL A 171 -25.36 2.27 20.54
C VAL A 171 -26.32 1.57 21.51
N PRO A 172 -26.69 2.22 22.63
CA PRO A 172 -27.69 1.68 23.55
C PRO A 172 -29.03 1.42 22.86
N THR A 173 -29.72 0.35 23.26
CA THR A 173 -31.10 0.05 22.85
C THR A 173 -32.02 0.05 24.07
N GLU A 174 -33.32 -0.11 23.84
CA GLU A 174 -34.31 -0.25 24.91
C GLU A 174 -34.05 -1.48 25.80
N GLN A 175 -33.36 -2.50 25.26
CA GLN A 175 -32.96 -3.69 26.01
C GLN A 175 -31.62 -3.45 26.72
N PRO A 176 -31.58 -3.45 28.06
CA PRO A 176 -30.34 -3.28 28.81
C PRO A 176 -29.31 -4.35 28.45
N GLY A 177 -28.07 -3.93 28.17
CA GLY A 177 -26.97 -4.84 27.85
C GLY A 177 -26.88 -5.27 26.38
N VAL A 178 -27.86 -4.93 25.54
CA VAL A 178 -27.81 -5.21 24.09
C VAL A 178 -27.55 -3.90 23.34
N GLY A 179 -26.39 -3.82 22.69
CA GLY A 179 -26.03 -2.70 21.82
C GLY A 179 -26.37 -2.98 20.36
N ARG A 180 -26.88 -1.98 19.64
CA ARG A 180 -27.09 -2.07 18.19
C ARG A 180 -25.89 -1.49 17.45
N PRO A 181 -25.31 -2.17 16.45
CA PRO A 181 -24.26 -1.57 15.64
C PRO A 181 -24.85 -0.46 14.77
N GLU A 182 -24.23 0.72 14.83
CA GLU A 182 -24.64 1.89 14.06
C GLU A 182 -23.42 2.71 13.69
N ARG A 183 -23.41 3.22 12.45
CA ARG A 183 -22.38 4.16 11.99
C ARG A 183 -22.80 5.56 12.43
N LEU A 184 -21.91 6.22 13.16
CA LEU A 184 -22.21 7.49 13.79
C LEU A 184 -21.35 8.62 13.22
N GLY A 185 -21.94 9.81 13.18
CA GLY A 185 -21.19 11.06 13.01
C GLY A 185 -20.47 11.48 14.30
N LEU A 186 -19.57 12.46 14.19
CA LEU A 186 -18.82 13.00 15.32
C LEU A 186 -19.72 13.54 16.43
N HIS A 187 -20.80 14.22 16.06
CA HIS A 187 -21.79 14.74 17.01
C HIS A 187 -22.36 13.64 17.89
N GLU A 188 -22.89 12.57 17.27
CA GLU A 188 -23.60 11.50 17.96
C GLU A 188 -22.68 10.76 18.92
N ILE A 189 -21.44 10.49 18.50
CA ILE A 189 -20.41 9.85 19.35
C ILE A 189 -20.16 10.68 20.61
N LEU A 190 -19.96 11.99 20.47
CA LEU A 190 -19.72 12.89 21.59
C LEU A 190 -20.96 13.04 22.48
N ARG A 191 -22.16 13.08 21.88
CA ARG A 191 -23.43 13.17 22.61
C ARG A 191 -23.68 11.90 23.44
N HIS A 192 -23.49 10.72 22.87
CA HIS A 192 -23.59 9.45 23.61
C HIS A 192 -22.62 9.40 24.78
N PHE A 193 -21.38 9.85 24.60
CA PHE A 193 -20.40 9.92 25.68
C PHE A 193 -20.86 10.86 26.82
N LEU A 194 -21.39 12.05 26.50
CA LEU A 194 -21.89 12.99 27.51
C LEU A 194 -23.06 12.42 28.30
N LEU A 195 -24.02 11.78 27.63
CA LEU A 195 -25.18 11.14 28.28
C LEU A 195 -24.73 10.00 29.19
N PHE A 196 -23.82 9.15 28.71
CA PHE A 196 -23.21 8.11 29.52
C PHE A 196 -22.50 8.70 30.75
N ARG A 197 -21.76 9.81 30.58
CA ARG A 197 -21.08 10.46 31.70
C ARG A 197 -22.05 11.01 32.75
N LEU A 198 -23.19 11.58 32.33
CA LEU A 198 -24.24 12.02 33.24
C LEU A 198 -24.82 10.85 34.05
N ASP A 199 -25.09 9.71 33.41
CA ASP A 199 -25.58 8.50 34.09
C ASP A 199 -24.56 7.99 35.11
N VAL A 200 -23.27 7.88 34.73
CA VAL A 200 -22.20 7.45 35.65
C VAL A 200 -22.08 8.40 36.85
N VAL A 201 -22.13 9.71 36.64
CA VAL A 201 -22.09 10.70 37.73
C VAL A 201 -23.31 10.55 38.64
N THR A 202 -24.49 10.31 38.07
CA THR A 202 -25.73 10.10 38.82
C THR A 202 -25.63 8.86 39.71
N ARG A 203 -25.25 7.71 39.15
CA ARG A 203 -25.08 6.46 39.91
C ARG A 203 -24.03 6.59 41.00
N ARG A 204 -22.93 7.30 40.73
CA ARG A 204 -21.89 7.58 41.74
C ARG A 204 -22.46 8.38 42.91
N LEU A 205 -23.26 9.40 42.63
CA LEU A 205 -23.91 10.22 43.65
C LEU A 205 -24.96 9.43 44.45
N GLU A 206 -25.77 8.60 43.80
CA GLU A 206 -26.75 7.73 44.46
C GLU A 206 -26.09 6.68 45.36
N HIS A 207 -24.98 6.10 44.90
CA HIS A 207 -24.17 5.18 45.68
C HIS A 207 -23.59 5.87 46.93
N GLU A 208 -23.01 7.06 46.76
CA GLU A 208 -22.49 7.87 47.87
C GLU A 208 -23.62 8.25 48.85
N LEU A 209 -24.78 8.67 48.35
CA LEU A 209 -25.93 9.01 49.17
C LEU A 209 -26.43 7.80 49.97
N THR A 210 -26.52 6.63 49.35
CA THR A 210 -26.95 5.39 50.03
C THR A 210 -25.99 5.00 51.15
N ALA A 211 -24.69 5.14 50.93
CA ALA A 211 -23.68 4.90 51.96
C ALA A 211 -23.76 5.93 53.10
N LEU A 212 -23.97 7.21 52.76
CA LEU A 212 -24.15 8.28 53.75
C LEU A 212 -25.42 8.10 54.56
N SER A 213 -26.56 7.77 53.94
CA SER A 213 -27.84 7.57 54.61
C SER A 213 -27.76 6.43 55.64
N ARG A 214 -27.15 5.29 55.29
CA ARG A 214 -26.92 4.20 56.24
C ARG A 214 -26.09 4.64 57.45
N ARG A 215 -25.04 5.44 57.22
CA ARG A 215 -24.20 5.94 58.32
C ARG A 215 -24.89 7.01 59.16
N ILE A 216 -25.61 7.93 58.53
CA ILE A 216 -26.42 8.95 59.21
C ILE A 216 -27.45 8.28 60.11
N HIS A 217 -28.16 7.26 59.60
CA HIS A 217 -29.15 6.50 60.36
C HIS A 217 -28.60 5.95 61.68
N ILE A 218 -27.42 5.31 61.67
CA ILE A 218 -26.76 4.83 62.89
C ILE A 218 -26.37 5.99 63.83
N LEU A 219 -25.79 7.06 63.27
CA LEU A 219 -25.35 8.23 64.05
C LEU A 219 -26.54 8.97 64.70
N GLU A 220 -27.71 8.96 64.07
CA GLU A 220 -28.96 9.52 64.62
C GLU A 220 -29.45 8.71 65.83
N GLY A 221 -29.32 7.38 65.77
CA GLY A 221 -29.55 6.52 66.93
C GLY A 221 -28.61 6.86 68.10
N PHE A 222 -27.32 7.08 67.81
CA PHE A 222 -26.36 7.50 68.84
C PHE A 222 -26.68 8.89 69.41
N GLU A 223 -27.01 9.87 68.57
CA GLU A 223 -27.39 11.23 68.99
C GLU A 223 -28.57 11.18 69.98
N LEU A 224 -29.61 10.41 69.67
CA LEU A 224 -30.78 10.23 70.53
C LEU A 224 -30.44 9.56 71.86
N VAL A 225 -29.59 8.52 71.83
CA VAL A 225 -29.15 7.81 73.05
C VAL A 225 -28.28 8.68 73.94
N PHE A 226 -27.39 9.50 73.37
CA PHE A 226 -26.52 10.37 74.17
C PHE A 226 -27.31 11.39 74.99
N ASP A 227 -28.45 11.89 74.47
CA ASP A 227 -29.32 12.79 75.21
C ASP A 227 -30.16 12.08 76.30
N ALA A 228 -30.24 10.74 76.26
CA ALA A 228 -31.01 9.91 77.19
C ALA A 228 -30.18 8.78 77.85
N LEU A 229 -28.87 8.98 78.01
CA LEU A 229 -27.91 7.91 78.31
C LEU A 229 -28.24 7.14 79.60
N ASP A 230 -28.58 7.85 80.69
CA ASP A 230 -28.92 7.22 81.98
C ASP A 230 -30.15 6.31 81.88
N THR A 231 -31.08 6.67 81.00
CA THR A 231 -32.30 5.89 80.77
C THR A 231 -31.99 4.61 80.01
N VAL A 232 -31.12 4.68 79.00
CA VAL A 232 -30.67 3.50 78.24
C VAL A 232 -29.87 2.55 79.14
N LEU A 233 -28.96 3.08 79.97
CA LEU A 233 -28.20 2.28 80.93
C LEU A 233 -29.10 1.59 81.96
N ARG A 234 -30.19 2.26 82.40
CA ARG A 234 -31.17 1.65 83.30
C ARG A 234 -31.90 0.48 82.64
N ILE A 235 -32.29 0.63 81.37
CA ILE A 235 -32.95 -0.45 80.60
C ILE A 235 -31.99 -1.62 80.44
N VAL A 236 -30.75 -1.38 80.00
CA VAL A 236 -29.74 -2.44 79.80
C VAL A 236 -29.44 -3.19 81.10
N ARG A 237 -29.27 -2.47 82.24
CA ARG A 237 -29.02 -3.09 83.54
C ARG A 237 -30.19 -3.91 84.09
N ALA A 238 -31.42 -3.58 83.70
CA ALA A 238 -32.64 -4.26 84.13
C ALA A 238 -33.15 -5.32 83.12
N SER A 239 -32.34 -5.65 82.11
CA SER A 239 -32.72 -6.60 81.06
C SER A 239 -32.01 -7.95 81.24
N ASP A 240 -32.65 -9.02 80.78
CA ASP A 240 -32.17 -10.41 80.92
C ASP A 240 -31.16 -10.81 79.83
N GLY A 241 -30.82 -9.90 78.91
CA GLY A 241 -29.82 -10.13 77.85
C GLY A 241 -29.93 -9.14 76.68
N LYS A 242 -29.09 -9.32 75.64
CA LYS A 242 -29.03 -8.43 74.46
C LYS A 242 -30.39 -8.30 73.76
N ALA A 243 -31.09 -9.41 73.56
CA ALA A 243 -32.38 -9.44 72.86
C ALA A 243 -33.49 -8.71 73.63
N ASP A 244 -33.55 -8.88 74.95
CA ASP A 244 -34.52 -8.21 75.83
C ASP A 244 -34.24 -6.70 75.92
N ALA A 245 -32.97 -6.32 76.08
CA ALA A 245 -32.57 -4.91 76.05
C ALA A 245 -32.88 -4.25 74.70
N ALA A 246 -32.66 -4.95 73.59
CA ALA A 246 -32.96 -4.44 72.25
C ALA A 246 -34.46 -4.16 72.08
N ALA A 247 -35.33 -5.11 72.44
CA ALA A 247 -36.78 -4.93 72.34
C ALA A 247 -37.27 -3.72 73.13
N LYS A 248 -36.80 -3.56 74.38
CA LYS A 248 -37.16 -2.43 75.26
C LYS A 248 -36.64 -1.09 74.75
N ILE A 249 -35.43 -1.05 74.17
CA ILE A 249 -34.84 0.18 73.60
C ILE A 249 -35.60 0.59 72.32
N MET A 250 -35.88 -0.36 71.43
CA MET A 250 -36.66 -0.11 70.21
C MET A 250 -38.04 0.45 70.53
N GLU A 251 -38.77 -0.18 71.45
CA GLU A 251 -40.11 0.26 71.86
C GLU A 251 -40.10 1.66 72.46
N ARG A 252 -39.13 1.96 73.33
CA ARG A 252 -39.09 3.24 74.05
C ARG A 252 -38.64 4.41 73.19
N PHE A 253 -37.66 4.20 72.32
CA PHE A 253 -37.02 5.28 71.56
C PHE A 253 -37.43 5.29 70.08
N GLY A 254 -38.25 4.34 69.63
CA GLY A 254 -38.70 4.24 68.24
C GLY A 254 -37.55 3.93 67.27
N LEU A 255 -36.50 3.27 67.76
CA LEU A 255 -35.32 2.90 66.98
C LEU A 255 -35.53 1.57 66.26
N ASP A 256 -34.85 1.37 65.13
CA ASP A 256 -34.87 0.08 64.45
C ASP A 256 -33.79 -0.89 64.97
N ALA A 257 -33.78 -2.10 64.40
CA ALA A 257 -32.85 -3.15 64.81
C ALA A 257 -31.38 -2.73 64.56
N ASP A 258 -31.07 -2.15 63.40
CA ASP A 258 -29.71 -1.76 63.02
C ASP A 258 -29.15 -0.67 63.96
N GLN A 259 -29.96 0.35 64.27
CA GLN A 259 -29.60 1.38 65.25
C GLN A 259 -29.40 0.79 66.65
N THR A 260 -30.34 -0.03 67.09
CA THR A 260 -30.35 -0.60 68.45
C THR A 260 -29.17 -1.54 68.66
N ASP A 261 -28.87 -2.40 67.68
CA ASP A 261 -27.69 -3.26 67.74
C ASP A 261 -26.40 -2.45 67.80
N ALA A 262 -26.28 -1.40 66.98
CA ALA A 262 -25.12 -0.52 67.00
C ALA A 262 -24.96 0.20 68.37
N ILE A 263 -26.07 0.57 69.02
CA ILE A 263 -26.08 1.18 70.35
C ILE A 263 -25.60 0.19 71.42
N LEU A 264 -26.12 -1.04 71.40
CA LEU A 264 -25.75 -2.08 72.37
C LEU A 264 -24.27 -2.50 72.24
N GLU A 265 -23.68 -2.30 71.06
CA GLU A 265 -22.26 -2.55 70.79
C GLU A 265 -21.35 -1.35 71.05
N LEU A 266 -21.89 -0.23 71.54
CA LEU A 266 -21.08 0.92 71.92
C LEU A 266 -20.13 0.57 73.08
N LYS A 267 -18.84 0.82 72.86
CA LYS A 267 -17.82 0.70 73.89
C LYS A 267 -17.96 1.85 74.89
N VAL A 268 -17.85 1.56 76.19
CA VAL A 268 -18.06 2.54 77.28
C VAL A 268 -17.26 3.84 77.10
N TYR A 269 -16.02 3.77 76.61
CA TYR A 269 -15.21 4.99 76.39
C TYR A 269 -15.81 5.95 75.35
N ARG A 270 -16.63 5.47 74.40
CA ARG A 270 -17.33 6.29 73.39
C ARG A 270 -18.40 7.20 74.00
N LEU A 271 -18.74 6.98 75.27
CA LEU A 271 -19.67 7.83 76.04
C LEU A 271 -18.97 9.05 76.64
N ALA A 272 -17.63 9.18 76.50
CA ALA A 272 -16.91 10.36 76.93
C ALA A 272 -17.34 11.60 76.12
N ARG A 273 -17.35 12.77 76.77
CA ARG A 273 -17.82 14.03 76.15
C ARG A 273 -17.15 14.35 74.81
N LEU A 274 -15.85 14.11 74.69
CA LEU A 274 -15.10 14.36 73.45
C LEU A 274 -15.52 13.39 72.33
N GLU A 275 -15.74 12.12 72.64
CA GLU A 275 -16.17 11.11 71.67
C GLU A 275 -17.58 11.39 71.15
N ILE A 276 -18.48 11.83 72.02
CA ILE A 276 -19.83 12.28 71.65
C ILE A 276 -19.75 13.48 70.69
N LEU A 277 -18.87 14.44 70.97
CA LEU A 277 -18.68 15.62 70.09
C LEU A 277 -18.21 15.19 68.70
N VAL A 278 -17.23 14.28 68.61
CA VAL A 278 -16.74 13.74 67.33
C VAL A 278 -17.86 13.08 66.54
N ILE A 279 -18.73 12.31 67.19
CA ILE A 279 -19.88 11.65 66.55
C ILE A 279 -20.90 12.69 66.04
N ARG A 280 -21.19 13.74 66.82
CA ARG A 280 -22.08 14.84 66.41
C ARG A 280 -21.51 15.65 65.25
N GLU A 281 -20.21 15.91 65.24
CA GLU A 281 -19.51 16.56 64.13
C GLU A 281 -19.54 15.69 62.87
N GLU A 282 -19.29 14.38 63.00
CA GLU A 282 -19.41 13.41 61.91
C GLU A 282 -20.82 13.43 61.32
N LEU A 283 -21.85 13.36 62.16
CA LEU A 283 -23.26 13.41 61.76
C LEU A 283 -23.59 14.71 61.02
N THR A 284 -23.17 15.86 61.56
CA THR A 284 -23.40 17.17 60.95
C THR A 284 -22.74 17.26 59.57
N GLY A 285 -21.49 16.82 59.45
CA GLY A 285 -20.76 16.78 58.18
C GLY A 285 -21.44 15.87 57.14
N LYS A 286 -21.86 14.67 57.56
CA LYS A 286 -22.56 13.73 56.67
C LYS A 286 -23.94 14.23 56.25
N ARG A 287 -24.73 14.80 57.16
CA ARG A 287 -26.01 15.46 56.83
C ARG A 287 -25.81 16.58 55.81
N ARG A 288 -24.78 17.41 55.98
CA ARG A 288 -24.42 18.47 55.01
C ARG A 288 -24.10 17.89 53.63
N ARG A 289 -23.28 16.84 53.56
CA ARG A 289 -22.92 16.19 52.29
C ARG A 289 -24.13 15.50 51.65
N ALA A 290 -24.93 14.77 52.40
CA ALA A 290 -26.15 14.11 51.91
C ALA A 290 -27.14 15.14 51.34
N LYS A 291 -27.32 16.30 52.01
CA LYS A 291 -28.14 17.42 51.52
C LYS A 291 -27.59 18.00 50.21
N GLN A 292 -26.27 18.17 50.10
CA GLN A 292 -25.63 18.60 48.86
C GLN A 292 -25.91 17.62 47.72
N ILE A 293 -25.66 16.32 47.94
CA ILE A 293 -25.88 15.28 46.93
C ILE A 293 -27.36 15.20 46.53
N THR A 294 -28.28 15.24 47.49
CA THR A 294 -29.72 15.25 47.22
C THR A 294 -30.11 16.45 46.34
N THR A 295 -29.50 17.61 46.57
CA THR A 295 -29.71 18.81 45.75
C THR A 295 -29.16 18.63 44.33
N LEU A 296 -28.01 17.95 44.18
CA LEU A 296 -27.45 17.62 42.87
C LEU A 296 -28.35 16.62 42.13
N LEU A 297 -28.82 15.55 42.77
CA LEU A 297 -29.67 14.53 42.14
C LEU A 297 -31.03 15.09 41.68
N LYS A 298 -31.57 16.08 42.40
CA LYS A 298 -32.84 16.75 42.04
C LYS A 298 -32.72 17.77 40.90
N ASN A 299 -31.50 18.20 40.54
CA ASN A 299 -31.30 19.25 39.54
C ASN A 299 -30.29 18.80 38.47
N GLU A 300 -30.79 18.54 37.27
CA GLU A 300 -29.96 18.07 36.17
C GLU A 300 -28.88 19.07 35.75
N ASP A 301 -29.19 20.38 35.70
CA ASP A 301 -28.21 21.41 35.33
C ASP A 301 -27.00 21.42 36.27
N LYS A 302 -27.22 21.18 37.56
CA LYS A 302 -26.13 21.04 38.54
C LYS A 302 -25.28 19.79 38.30
N ARG A 303 -25.89 18.67 37.87
CA ARG A 303 -25.14 17.47 37.46
C ARG A 303 -24.34 17.74 36.19
N TRP A 304 -24.91 18.44 35.20
CA TRP A 304 -24.18 18.87 34.02
C TRP A 304 -23.03 19.82 34.34
N THR A 305 -23.20 20.70 35.33
CA THR A 305 -22.11 21.55 35.84
C THR A 305 -20.97 20.72 36.43
N LEU A 306 -21.29 19.70 37.21
CA LEU A 306 -20.28 18.78 37.75
C LEU A 306 -19.54 18.02 36.63
N VAL A 307 -20.26 17.50 35.62
CA VAL A 307 -19.66 16.84 34.44
C VAL A 307 -18.73 17.80 33.69
N ARG A 308 -19.16 19.05 33.50
CA ARG A 308 -18.38 20.11 32.84
C ARG A 308 -17.07 20.37 33.57
N ASP A 309 -17.11 20.47 34.90
CA ASP A 309 -15.92 20.75 35.70
C ASP A 309 -14.94 19.58 35.72
N GLU A 310 -15.43 18.34 35.75
CA GLU A 310 -14.59 17.16 35.59
C GLU A 310 -13.90 17.12 34.21
N ILE A 311 -14.61 17.44 33.13
CA ILE A 311 -14.02 17.50 31.78
C ILE A 311 -12.96 18.62 31.69
N ARG A 312 -13.19 19.77 32.33
CA ARG A 312 -12.20 20.86 32.40
C ARG A 312 -10.94 20.42 33.11
N GLU A 313 -11.06 19.70 34.22
CA GLU A 313 -9.89 19.19 34.95
C GLU A 313 -9.11 18.18 34.11
N ILE A 314 -9.79 17.22 33.46
CA ILE A 314 -9.15 16.27 32.55
C ILE A 314 -8.42 16.99 31.40
N LYS A 315 -9.04 18.01 30.81
CA LYS A 315 -8.39 18.83 29.77
C LYS A 315 -7.14 19.51 30.31
N LYS A 316 -7.18 20.05 31.53
CA LYS A 316 -6.04 20.72 32.15
C LYS A 316 -4.90 19.75 32.47
N SER A 317 -5.22 18.55 32.95
CA SER A 317 -4.22 17.55 33.33
C SER A 317 -3.59 16.83 32.12
N TYR A 318 -4.37 16.58 31.06
CA TYR A 318 -3.96 15.68 29.97
C TYR A 318 -4.05 16.29 28.56
N GLY A 319 -4.70 17.44 28.40
CA GLY A 319 -4.95 18.06 27.09
C GLY A 319 -4.30 19.43 26.93
N ASP A 320 -3.42 19.84 27.86
CA ASP A 320 -2.65 21.07 27.74
C ASP A 320 -1.55 20.93 26.68
N HIS A 321 -1.31 21.98 25.91
CA HIS A 321 -0.34 21.94 24.80
C HIS A 321 1.09 21.67 25.28
N LYS A 322 1.44 21.99 26.54
CA LYS A 322 2.76 21.67 27.09
C LYS A 322 2.89 20.19 27.43
N THR A 323 1.80 19.54 27.79
CA THR A 323 1.77 18.11 28.17
C THR A 323 1.52 17.19 26.99
N ASP A 324 0.65 17.59 26.06
CA ASP A 324 0.26 16.82 24.88
C ASP A 324 0.29 17.76 23.67
N ARG A 325 1.43 17.82 22.98
CA ARG A 325 1.56 18.57 21.73
C ARG A 325 1.12 17.67 20.59
N ARG A 326 0.27 18.21 19.73
CA ARG A 326 -0.12 17.58 18.46
C ARG A 326 1.10 17.20 17.63
N ARG A 327 1.21 15.91 17.28
CA ARG A 327 2.30 15.31 16.49
C ARG A 327 1.91 15.18 15.02
N THR A 328 0.62 15.03 14.74
CA THR A 328 0.11 14.89 13.37
C THR A 328 -0.13 16.26 12.76
N LEU A 329 0.48 16.53 11.61
CA LEU A 329 0.21 17.72 10.81
C LEU A 329 -1.07 17.51 10.00
N ILE A 330 -1.93 18.52 9.92
CA ILE A 330 -3.04 18.55 8.95
C ILE A 330 -2.75 19.71 8.01
N GLU A 331 -2.27 19.37 6.83
CA GLU A 331 -1.94 20.31 5.78
C GLU A 331 -2.31 19.65 4.47
N SER A 332 -3.34 20.18 3.81
CA SER A 332 -3.66 19.78 2.45
C SER A 332 -2.52 20.21 1.53
N VAL A 333 -2.04 19.28 0.72
CA VAL A 333 -0.99 19.58 -0.26
C VAL A 333 -1.69 20.18 -1.48
N GLU A 334 -1.70 21.51 -1.58
CA GLU A 334 -2.33 22.24 -2.68
C GLU A 334 -1.50 22.14 -3.98
N GLU A 335 -0.19 21.92 -3.87
CA GLU A 335 0.74 21.79 -4.99
C GLU A 335 1.64 20.57 -4.79
N GLU A 336 1.14 19.39 -5.14
CA GLU A 336 2.02 18.26 -5.38
C GLU A 336 2.64 18.48 -6.76
N VAL A 337 3.96 18.54 -6.85
CA VAL A 337 4.63 18.50 -8.15
C VAL A 337 4.26 17.16 -8.77
N ASP A 338 3.45 17.20 -9.83
CA ASP A 338 3.01 16.00 -10.53
C ASP A 338 4.20 15.41 -11.28
N TYR A 339 4.83 14.40 -10.68
CA TYR A 339 5.86 13.61 -11.31
C TYR A 339 5.21 12.45 -12.09
N THR A 340 5.47 12.41 -13.39
CA THR A 340 5.10 11.29 -14.26
C THR A 340 5.99 10.08 -13.99
N ALA A 341 5.59 8.90 -14.47
CA ALA A 341 6.39 7.69 -14.31
C ALA A 341 7.80 7.83 -14.94
N ASP A 342 7.94 8.70 -15.94
CA ASP A 342 9.18 8.90 -16.69
C ASP A 342 10.13 9.87 -16.00
N ASP A 343 9.60 10.81 -15.20
CA ASP A 343 10.41 11.75 -14.42
C ASP A 343 11.27 11.03 -13.38
N PHE A 344 10.83 9.87 -12.91
CA PHE A 344 11.58 9.05 -11.96
C PHE A 344 12.68 8.22 -12.60
N ILE A 345 12.66 8.06 -13.92
CA ILE A 345 13.64 7.24 -14.64
C ILE A 345 14.82 8.13 -14.99
N VAL A 346 15.97 7.86 -14.35
CA VAL A 346 17.24 8.44 -14.76
C VAL A 346 17.59 7.88 -16.14
N ASP A 347 17.76 8.78 -17.10
CA ASP A 347 18.16 8.46 -18.47
C ASP A 347 19.64 8.04 -18.48
N GLU A 348 19.88 6.73 -18.62
CA GLU A 348 21.22 6.14 -18.69
C GLU A 348 21.26 5.09 -19.80
N ASP A 349 22.40 4.98 -20.48
CA ASP A 349 22.61 3.89 -21.44
C ASP A 349 22.76 2.54 -20.76
N ALA A 350 22.15 1.53 -21.37
CA ALA A 350 22.20 0.16 -20.91
C ALA A 350 22.09 -0.84 -22.07
N VAL A 351 22.54 -2.06 -21.79
CA VAL A 351 22.43 -3.21 -22.67
C VAL A 351 21.54 -4.26 -22.02
N VAL A 352 20.46 -4.63 -22.71
CA VAL A 352 19.60 -5.76 -22.34
C VAL A 352 20.06 -6.99 -23.11
N LEU A 353 20.39 -8.05 -22.38
CA LEU A 353 20.80 -9.34 -22.91
C LEU A 353 19.63 -10.31 -22.79
N VAL A 354 19.31 -10.99 -23.89
CA VAL A 354 18.21 -11.96 -24.01
C VAL A 354 18.79 -13.28 -24.45
N THR A 355 18.47 -14.37 -23.75
CA THR A 355 18.94 -15.72 -24.09
C THR A 355 17.89 -16.53 -24.83
N ALA A 356 18.31 -17.64 -25.44
CA ALA A 356 17.43 -18.54 -26.19
C ALA A 356 16.41 -19.23 -25.27
N ASP A 357 16.80 -19.54 -24.03
CA ASP A 357 15.90 -20.08 -23.01
C ASP A 357 14.97 -19.03 -22.38
N GLY A 358 15.08 -17.77 -22.80
CA GLY A 358 14.21 -16.68 -22.36
C GLY A 358 14.63 -16.04 -21.03
N TRP A 359 15.93 -16.07 -20.69
CA TRP A 359 16.44 -15.27 -19.58
C TRP A 359 16.78 -13.87 -20.05
N VAL A 360 16.45 -12.87 -19.23
CA VAL A 360 16.70 -11.46 -19.51
C VAL A 360 17.51 -10.82 -18.38
N LYS A 361 18.47 -9.99 -18.74
CA LYS A 361 19.27 -9.18 -17.80
C LYS A 361 19.68 -7.87 -18.43
N ARG A 362 19.84 -6.83 -17.60
CA ARG A 362 20.35 -5.52 -17.99
C ARG A 362 21.72 -5.28 -17.38
N GLN A 363 22.62 -4.71 -18.17
CA GLN A 363 23.95 -4.27 -17.74
C GLN A 363 24.18 -2.84 -18.23
N LYS A 364 24.99 -2.06 -17.51
CA LYS A 364 25.33 -0.70 -17.93
C LYS A 364 26.20 -0.70 -19.18
N GLU A 365 27.18 -1.61 -19.22
CA GLU A 365 28.13 -1.75 -20.32
C GLU A 365 28.42 -3.24 -20.52
N VAL A 366 28.54 -3.68 -21.77
CA VAL A 366 28.95 -5.05 -22.15
C VAL A 366 30.13 -4.93 -23.10
N ARG A 367 31.36 -5.17 -22.60
CA ARG A 367 32.58 -5.08 -23.42
C ARG A 367 32.86 -6.32 -24.25
N ASP A 368 32.47 -7.47 -23.72
CA ASP A 368 32.65 -8.77 -24.36
C ASP A 368 31.41 -9.63 -24.09
N ILE A 369 30.73 -10.00 -25.17
CA ILE A 369 29.55 -10.86 -25.11
C ILE A 369 29.93 -12.28 -24.68
N SER A 370 31.11 -12.77 -25.07
CA SER A 370 31.54 -14.14 -24.77
C SER A 370 31.83 -14.35 -23.28
N ALA A 371 32.21 -13.29 -22.57
CA ALA A 371 32.43 -13.30 -21.13
C ALA A 371 31.13 -13.18 -20.29
N THR A 372 29.97 -13.00 -20.94
CA THR A 372 28.71 -12.84 -20.19
C THR A 372 28.26 -14.15 -19.55
N ARG A 373 27.84 -14.11 -18.28
CA ARG A 373 27.39 -15.30 -17.56
C ARG A 373 26.04 -15.79 -18.09
N LEU A 374 26.00 -16.97 -18.68
CA LEU A 374 24.79 -17.66 -19.16
C LEU A 374 24.59 -18.96 -18.38
N ARG A 375 23.38 -19.53 -18.40
CA ARG A 375 23.15 -20.87 -17.84
C ARG A 375 23.82 -21.92 -18.72
N GLU A 376 24.15 -23.06 -18.13
CA GLU A 376 24.76 -24.17 -18.86
C GLU A 376 23.83 -24.65 -20.00
N GLY A 377 24.38 -24.74 -21.22
CA GLY A 377 23.63 -25.13 -22.43
C GLY A 377 22.81 -24.01 -23.08
N ASP A 378 22.69 -22.84 -22.44
CA ASP A 378 21.99 -21.68 -23.00
C ASP A 378 22.92 -20.85 -23.90
N ARG A 379 22.32 -20.04 -24.77
CA ARG A 379 23.04 -19.15 -25.68
C ARG A 379 22.37 -17.80 -25.74
N LEU A 380 23.15 -16.77 -26.06
CA LEU A 380 22.59 -15.46 -26.29
C LEU A 380 21.74 -15.47 -27.57
N LEU A 381 20.56 -14.87 -27.49
CA LEU A 381 19.62 -14.66 -28.59
C LEU A 381 19.74 -13.24 -29.14
N ALA A 382 19.86 -12.23 -28.26
CA ALA A 382 20.00 -10.83 -28.64
C ALA A 382 20.75 -10.01 -27.58
N ALA A 383 21.44 -8.96 -28.02
CA ALA A 383 21.95 -7.88 -27.20
C ALA A 383 21.35 -6.56 -27.70
N LEU A 384 20.61 -5.87 -26.85
CA LEU A 384 19.84 -4.68 -27.20
C LEU A 384 20.43 -3.47 -26.48
N GLY A 385 20.91 -2.48 -27.23
CA GLY A 385 21.36 -1.21 -26.66
C GLY A 385 20.20 -0.23 -26.59
N GLY A 386 20.12 0.54 -25.51
CA GLY A 386 19.18 1.64 -25.40
C GLY A 386 19.26 2.36 -24.06
N SER A 387 18.52 3.44 -23.95
CA SER A 387 18.28 4.21 -22.74
C SER A 387 17.38 3.39 -21.80
N THR A 388 17.58 3.56 -20.50
CA THR A 388 16.66 3.11 -19.44
C THR A 388 15.21 3.52 -19.65
N ARG A 389 14.95 4.65 -20.32
CA ARG A 389 13.62 5.16 -20.67
C ARG A 389 13.02 4.47 -21.89
N ALA A 390 13.86 3.97 -22.81
CA ALA A 390 13.42 3.28 -24.00
C ALA A 390 12.81 1.91 -23.70
N THR A 391 12.12 1.33 -24.68
CA THR A 391 11.54 0.00 -24.59
C THR A 391 12.28 -1.02 -25.44
N CYS A 392 12.21 -2.27 -25.00
CA CYS A 392 12.61 -3.43 -25.76
C CYS A 392 11.39 -4.31 -26.02
N VAL A 393 11.32 -4.87 -27.22
CA VAL A 393 10.24 -5.78 -27.65
C VAL A 393 10.78 -7.20 -27.80
N PHE A 394 10.03 -8.16 -27.28
CA PHE A 394 10.32 -9.60 -27.32
C PHE A 394 9.23 -10.31 -28.11
N PHE A 395 9.59 -10.90 -29.25
CA PHE A 395 8.64 -11.60 -30.13
C PHE A 395 8.62 -13.09 -29.81
N SER A 396 7.43 -13.65 -29.64
CA SER A 396 7.23 -15.07 -29.36
C SER A 396 6.93 -15.88 -30.62
N ASN A 397 7.23 -17.18 -30.54
CA ASN A 397 6.90 -18.16 -31.56
C ASN A 397 5.38 -18.28 -31.84
N PHE A 398 4.52 -17.79 -30.94
CA PHE A 398 3.06 -17.80 -31.13
C PHE A 398 2.48 -16.50 -31.74
N GLY A 399 3.33 -15.56 -32.16
CA GLY A 399 2.88 -14.32 -32.77
C GLY A 399 2.44 -13.26 -31.77
N VAL A 400 2.93 -13.34 -30.53
CA VAL A 400 2.72 -12.33 -29.48
C VAL A 400 4.02 -11.57 -29.24
N ALA A 401 3.92 -10.25 -29.13
CA ALA A 401 5.01 -9.36 -28.76
C ALA A 401 4.80 -8.89 -27.32
N TYR A 402 5.85 -8.97 -26.52
CA TYR A 402 5.88 -8.48 -25.15
C TYR A 402 6.84 -7.29 -25.09
N THR A 403 6.47 -6.20 -24.43
CA THR A 403 7.29 -5.00 -24.34
C THR A 403 7.53 -4.63 -22.88
N ALA A 404 8.78 -4.35 -22.52
CA ALA A 404 9.17 -3.74 -21.25
C ALA A 404 10.14 -2.57 -21.49
N ARG A 405 10.18 -1.61 -20.55
CA ARG A 405 11.26 -0.61 -20.57
C ARG A 405 12.56 -1.27 -20.16
N PHE A 406 13.68 -0.71 -20.61
CA PHE A 406 15.00 -1.17 -20.19
C PHE A 406 15.13 -1.16 -18.67
N ILE A 407 14.66 -0.10 -17.98
CA ILE A 407 14.71 0.00 -16.51
C ILE A 407 13.96 -1.12 -15.78
N ASP A 408 12.93 -1.70 -16.40
CA ASP A 408 12.12 -2.77 -15.81
C ASP A 408 12.84 -4.14 -15.86
N ILE A 409 13.87 -4.27 -16.70
CA ILE A 409 14.71 -5.48 -16.81
C ILE A 409 15.75 -5.51 -15.68
N PRO A 410 15.94 -6.66 -15.01
CA PRO A 410 16.78 -6.79 -13.82
C PRO A 410 18.23 -6.43 -14.12
N ALA A 411 18.76 -5.47 -13.37
CA ALA A 411 20.15 -5.04 -13.48
C ALA A 411 21.08 -6.04 -12.78
N THR A 412 21.77 -6.91 -13.53
CA THR A 412 22.64 -7.92 -12.95
C THR A 412 23.73 -8.42 -13.90
N THR A 413 24.89 -8.76 -13.32
CA THR A 413 25.98 -9.45 -14.02
C THR A 413 25.82 -10.98 -14.01
N GLY A 414 24.88 -11.51 -13.21
CA GLY A 414 24.55 -12.93 -13.12
C GLY A 414 23.73 -13.45 -14.31
N HIS A 415 22.91 -14.46 -14.07
CA HIS A 415 22.09 -15.11 -15.11
C HIS A 415 20.84 -14.33 -15.53
N GLY A 416 20.40 -13.34 -14.73
CA GLY A 416 19.16 -12.60 -15.00
C GLY A 416 17.94 -13.24 -14.36
N GLU A 417 16.77 -12.99 -14.95
CA GLU A 417 15.51 -13.62 -14.55
C GLU A 417 14.79 -14.22 -15.77
N PRO A 418 13.98 -15.27 -15.60
CA PRO A 418 13.17 -15.81 -16.68
C PRO A 418 12.10 -14.78 -17.10
N ILE A 419 11.92 -14.59 -18.41
CA ILE A 419 10.99 -13.60 -18.98
C ILE A 419 9.52 -13.84 -18.54
N GLN A 420 9.20 -15.09 -18.17
CA GLN A 420 7.89 -15.49 -17.65
C GLN A 420 7.55 -14.86 -16.29
N ARG A 421 8.53 -14.28 -15.58
CA ARG A 421 8.25 -13.47 -14.37
C ARG A 421 7.54 -12.16 -14.72
N PHE A 422 7.82 -11.61 -15.91
CA PHE A 422 7.26 -10.37 -16.40
C PHE A 422 5.93 -10.62 -17.13
N PHE A 423 5.87 -11.66 -17.96
CA PHE A 423 4.75 -11.91 -18.88
C PHE A 423 4.16 -13.32 -18.75
N LYS A 424 2.88 -13.47 -19.12
CA LYS A 424 2.13 -14.73 -19.09
C LYS A 424 2.28 -15.46 -20.43
N PHE A 425 3.16 -16.45 -20.44
CA PHE A 425 3.40 -17.29 -21.62
C PHE A 425 2.44 -18.48 -21.62
N LYS A 426 2.09 -18.95 -22.82
CA LYS A 426 1.43 -20.24 -23.01
C LYS A 426 2.45 -21.37 -22.95
N ASP A 427 1.94 -22.60 -22.80
CA ASP A 427 2.78 -23.78 -22.89
C ASP A 427 3.52 -23.83 -24.22
N ARG A 428 4.83 -24.08 -24.17
CA ARG A 428 5.75 -24.11 -25.32
C ARG A 428 5.93 -22.76 -26.05
N GLU A 429 5.46 -21.67 -25.46
CA GLU A 429 5.77 -20.33 -25.95
C GLU A 429 7.21 -19.97 -25.58
N ARG A 430 7.97 -19.46 -26.55
CA ARG A 430 9.37 -19.02 -26.39
C ARG A 430 9.64 -17.77 -27.20
N ILE A 431 10.64 -17.00 -26.79
CA ILE A 431 11.11 -15.84 -27.55
C ILE A 431 11.92 -16.32 -28.75
N VAL A 432 11.64 -15.74 -29.91
CA VAL A 432 12.31 -16.04 -31.18
C VAL A 432 13.13 -14.87 -31.72
N ALA A 433 12.84 -13.66 -31.25
CA ALA A 433 13.60 -12.46 -31.56
C ALA A 433 13.36 -11.39 -30.50
N ALA A 434 14.29 -10.46 -30.35
CA ALA A 434 14.12 -9.27 -29.55
C ALA A 434 14.76 -8.06 -30.25
N MET A 435 14.19 -6.87 -30.06
CA MET A 435 14.65 -5.63 -30.69
C MET A 435 14.60 -4.47 -29.69
N SER A 436 15.55 -3.54 -29.83
CA SER A 436 15.51 -2.25 -29.14
C SER A 436 14.59 -1.31 -29.91
N LEU A 437 13.76 -0.56 -29.18
CA LEU A 437 12.94 0.53 -29.72
C LEU A 437 13.45 1.89 -29.22
N ASP A 438 14.71 1.96 -28.79
CA ASP A 438 15.38 3.23 -28.53
C ASP A 438 15.36 4.10 -29.80
N PRO A 439 14.99 5.39 -29.72
CA PRO A 439 14.98 6.27 -30.88
C PRO A 439 16.31 6.38 -31.64
N ARG A 440 17.45 6.13 -31.00
CA ARG A 440 18.77 6.07 -31.63
C ARG A 440 18.99 4.81 -32.47
N VAL A 441 18.27 3.73 -32.16
CA VAL A 441 18.36 2.44 -32.85
C VAL A 441 17.24 2.26 -33.87
N ALA A 442 16.02 2.66 -33.52
CA ALA A 442 14.80 2.48 -34.30
C ALA A 442 14.12 3.85 -34.54
N SER A 443 14.82 4.73 -35.25
CA SER A 443 14.46 6.15 -35.40
C SER A 443 13.26 6.41 -36.31
N ARG A 444 12.98 5.51 -37.27
CA ARG A 444 11.96 5.75 -38.32
C ARG A 444 10.85 4.70 -38.33
N ILE A 445 10.37 4.33 -37.15
CA ILE A 445 9.30 3.32 -36.98
C ILE A 445 7.87 3.87 -37.06
N ALA A 446 7.71 5.20 -37.02
CA ALA A 446 6.42 5.86 -37.19
C ALA A 446 6.14 6.13 -38.68
N PRO A 447 4.91 5.88 -39.17
CA PRO A 447 4.57 6.13 -40.56
C PRO A 447 4.32 7.62 -40.83
N THR A 448 4.69 8.10 -42.02
CA THR A 448 4.45 9.50 -42.44
C THR A 448 2.96 9.86 -42.51
N SER A 449 2.07 8.86 -42.63
CA SER A 449 0.62 9.01 -42.53
C SER A 449 -0.01 7.71 -42.01
N ARG A 450 -1.13 7.81 -41.29
CA ARG A 450 -1.80 6.64 -40.68
C ARG A 450 -2.09 5.56 -41.72
N GLY A 451 -1.62 4.34 -41.46
CA GLY A 451 -1.86 3.17 -42.28
C GLY A 451 -0.84 2.92 -43.40
N LEU A 452 0.12 3.83 -43.60
CA LEU A 452 1.27 3.59 -44.47
C LEU A 452 2.34 2.74 -43.78
N GLU A 453 3.20 2.16 -44.60
CA GLU A 453 4.38 1.43 -44.15
C GLU A 453 5.44 2.41 -43.64
N PRO A 454 5.95 2.25 -42.39
CA PRO A 454 7.03 3.08 -41.90
C PRO A 454 8.37 2.67 -42.52
N PRO A 455 9.32 3.61 -42.68
CA PRO A 455 10.63 3.32 -43.27
C PRO A 455 11.39 2.21 -42.54
N GLU A 456 11.27 2.11 -41.23
CA GLU A 456 11.81 1.00 -40.42
C GLU A 456 10.65 0.20 -39.83
N HIS A 457 10.65 -1.09 -40.13
CA HIS A 457 9.63 -2.01 -39.66
C HIS A 457 10.25 -3.41 -39.49
N ALA A 458 9.42 -4.44 -39.30
CA ALA A 458 9.91 -5.80 -39.17
C ALA A 458 9.25 -6.76 -40.15
N VAL A 459 9.95 -7.85 -40.46
CA VAL A 459 9.43 -8.99 -41.22
C VAL A 459 9.48 -10.24 -40.35
N ALA A 460 8.38 -10.99 -40.35
CA ALA A 460 8.23 -12.24 -39.63
C ALA A 460 7.97 -13.38 -40.62
N VAL A 461 8.54 -14.55 -40.33
CA VAL A 461 8.37 -15.77 -41.12
C VAL A 461 7.87 -16.90 -40.24
N THR A 462 6.90 -17.65 -40.75
CA THR A 462 6.27 -18.79 -40.08
C THR A 462 6.85 -20.11 -40.58
N SER A 463 6.77 -21.15 -39.76
CA SER A 463 7.29 -22.48 -40.08
C SER A 463 6.57 -23.16 -41.26
N ASP A 464 5.31 -22.80 -41.53
CA ASP A 464 4.49 -23.34 -42.63
C ASP A 464 4.63 -22.56 -43.96
N GLY A 465 5.56 -21.60 -44.03
CA GLY A 465 5.92 -20.94 -45.29
C GLY A 465 5.19 -19.62 -45.56
N TYR A 466 4.49 -19.05 -44.58
CA TYR A 466 3.94 -17.69 -44.67
C TYR A 466 4.92 -16.65 -44.11
N SER A 467 4.80 -15.41 -44.60
CA SER A 467 5.52 -14.25 -44.07
C SER A 467 4.64 -13.00 -44.05
N LEU A 468 4.95 -12.08 -43.16
CA LEU A 468 4.30 -10.77 -43.07
C LEU A 468 5.32 -9.69 -42.72
N ARG A 469 5.07 -8.46 -43.18
CA ARG A 469 5.70 -7.25 -42.62
C ARG A 469 4.77 -6.60 -41.61
N LEU A 470 5.32 -6.05 -40.53
CA LEU A 470 4.59 -5.51 -39.39
C LEU A 470 5.19 -4.20 -38.89
N SER A 471 4.35 -3.29 -38.38
CA SER A 471 4.81 -2.07 -37.70
C SER A 471 5.39 -2.38 -36.31
N LEU A 472 6.43 -1.64 -35.91
CA LEU A 472 7.01 -1.67 -34.57
C LEU A 472 6.39 -0.63 -33.62
N GLU A 473 5.73 0.40 -34.16
CA GLU A 473 5.10 1.50 -33.41
C GLU A 473 4.13 1.03 -32.30
N PRO A 474 3.26 0.01 -32.50
CA PRO A 474 2.37 -0.46 -31.43
C PRO A 474 3.10 -1.07 -30.22
N PHE A 475 4.41 -1.27 -30.32
CA PHE A 475 5.24 -1.85 -29.26
C PHE A 475 6.11 -0.80 -28.55
N LEU A 476 6.01 0.49 -28.89
CA LEU A 476 6.71 1.57 -28.19
C LEU A 476 6.35 1.62 -26.70
N GLU A 477 5.05 1.51 -26.40
CA GLU A 477 4.55 1.49 -25.03
C GLU A 477 4.71 0.11 -24.38
N PRO A 478 5.06 0.01 -23.09
CA PRO A 478 5.08 -1.26 -22.36
C PRO A 478 3.77 -2.02 -22.48
N SER A 479 3.84 -3.34 -22.69
CA SER A 479 2.66 -4.17 -22.79
C SER A 479 2.17 -4.60 -21.40
N ASN A 480 0.89 -4.95 -21.29
CA ASN A 480 0.41 -5.70 -20.13
C ASN A 480 1.05 -7.12 -20.12
N ARG A 481 0.78 -7.90 -19.06
CA ARG A 481 1.33 -9.26 -18.93
C ARG A 481 0.92 -10.23 -20.04
N ALA A 482 -0.14 -9.94 -20.80
CA ALA A 482 -0.62 -10.81 -21.89
C ALA A 482 0.01 -10.48 -23.26
N GLY A 483 0.79 -9.40 -23.36
CA GLY A 483 1.42 -8.96 -24.60
C GLY A 483 0.41 -8.45 -25.65
N ARG A 484 0.92 -8.13 -26.84
CA ARG A 484 0.15 -7.67 -28.01
C ARG A 484 0.37 -8.64 -29.17
N ARG A 485 -0.70 -9.08 -29.85
CA ARG A 485 -0.56 -9.96 -31.02
C ARG A 485 -0.03 -9.18 -32.21
N PHE A 486 0.99 -9.71 -32.87
CA PHE A 486 1.54 -9.18 -34.13
C PHE A 486 1.31 -10.11 -35.32
N ALA A 487 1.11 -11.42 -35.08
CA ALA A 487 0.86 -12.41 -36.12
C ALA A 487 -0.20 -13.42 -35.68
N ARG A 488 -0.77 -14.14 -36.66
CA ARG A 488 -1.70 -15.26 -36.43
C ARG A 488 -1.21 -16.48 -37.21
N PRO A 489 -0.24 -17.26 -36.69
CA PRO A 489 0.20 -18.50 -37.32
C PRO A 489 -0.97 -19.48 -37.54
N SER A 490 -0.84 -20.34 -38.54
CA SER A 490 -1.75 -21.48 -38.75
C SER A 490 -1.72 -22.43 -37.55
N ALA A 491 -2.74 -23.30 -37.42
CA ALA A 491 -2.72 -24.35 -36.41
C ALA A 491 -1.46 -25.22 -36.55
N ASN A 492 -0.73 -25.41 -35.44
CA ASN A 492 0.57 -26.11 -35.36
C ASN A 492 1.75 -25.42 -36.07
N ALA A 493 1.57 -24.22 -36.63
CA ALA A 493 2.67 -23.41 -37.13
C ALA A 493 3.14 -22.42 -36.06
N GLU A 494 4.41 -22.04 -36.14
CA GLU A 494 5.01 -21.05 -35.26
C GLU A 494 5.80 -20.01 -36.04
N ILE A 495 6.01 -18.84 -35.44
CA ILE A 495 6.96 -17.84 -35.93
C ILE A 495 8.37 -18.39 -35.72
N VAL A 496 9.15 -18.47 -36.79
CA VAL A 496 10.54 -18.95 -36.77
C VAL A 496 11.49 -17.85 -36.32
N GLY A 497 11.18 -16.61 -36.64
CA GLY A 497 11.96 -15.43 -36.26
C GLY A 497 11.32 -14.14 -36.74
N VAL A 498 11.88 -13.02 -36.28
CA VAL A 498 11.52 -11.65 -36.68
C VAL A 498 12.82 -10.89 -36.86
N THR A 499 12.94 -10.08 -37.91
CA THR A 499 14.09 -9.18 -38.14
C THR A 499 13.61 -7.81 -38.57
N GLY A 500 14.38 -6.77 -38.22
CA GLY A 500 14.20 -5.42 -38.75
C GLY A 500 14.45 -5.37 -40.26
N THR A 501 13.78 -4.46 -40.94
CA THR A 501 13.86 -4.27 -42.40
C THR A 501 13.41 -2.86 -42.77
N THR A 502 13.96 -2.36 -43.88
CA THR A 502 13.53 -1.12 -44.54
C THR A 502 12.68 -1.37 -45.79
N GLY A 503 12.50 -2.64 -46.15
CA GLY A 503 11.80 -3.10 -47.35
C GLY A 503 12.72 -3.32 -48.55
N GLU A 504 13.92 -2.75 -48.57
CA GLU A 504 14.89 -2.88 -49.67
C GLU A 504 15.69 -4.19 -49.62
N GLU A 505 15.64 -4.91 -48.50
CA GLU A 505 16.41 -6.14 -48.31
C GLU A 505 15.85 -7.31 -49.14
N THR A 506 16.71 -8.32 -49.37
CA THR A 506 16.30 -9.62 -49.93
C THR A 506 16.13 -10.62 -48.80
N LEU A 507 14.94 -11.21 -48.69
CA LEU A 507 14.68 -12.27 -47.71
C LEU A 507 15.26 -13.59 -48.23
N ILE A 508 16.13 -14.22 -47.43
CA ILE A 508 16.69 -15.53 -47.71
C ILE A 508 16.14 -16.51 -46.67
N ALA A 509 15.37 -17.51 -47.10
CA ALA A 509 14.77 -18.50 -46.21
C ALA A 509 15.18 -19.93 -46.59
N ALA A 510 15.47 -20.76 -45.59
CA ALA A 510 15.84 -22.16 -45.76
C ALA A 510 14.82 -23.11 -45.12
N THR A 511 14.62 -24.24 -45.77
CA THR A 511 13.69 -25.30 -45.35
C THR A 511 14.41 -26.55 -44.88
N ALA A 512 13.73 -27.39 -44.08
CA ALA A 512 14.29 -28.66 -43.60
C ALA A 512 14.61 -29.62 -44.76
N GLN A 513 13.82 -29.64 -45.84
CA GLN A 513 14.08 -30.45 -47.05
C GLN A 513 15.09 -29.80 -48.02
N ALA A 514 16.02 -29.02 -47.50
CA ALA A 514 17.13 -28.45 -48.24
C ALA A 514 16.73 -27.59 -49.46
N ARG A 515 15.60 -26.90 -49.37
CA ARG A 515 15.16 -25.89 -50.35
C ARG A 515 15.38 -24.48 -49.81
N THR A 516 15.70 -23.54 -50.70
CA THR A 516 15.87 -22.13 -50.37
C THR A 516 14.94 -21.23 -51.20
N MET A 517 14.51 -20.12 -50.62
CA MET A 517 13.79 -19.04 -51.30
C MET A 517 14.53 -17.74 -51.09
N LEU A 518 14.78 -17.03 -52.18
CA LEU A 518 15.27 -15.65 -52.16
C LEU A 518 14.22 -14.79 -52.84
N CYS A 519 13.68 -13.80 -52.15
CA CYS A 519 12.72 -12.84 -52.72
C CYS A 519 12.90 -11.45 -52.11
N ALA A 520 12.50 -10.40 -52.84
CA ALA A 520 12.52 -9.05 -52.31
C ALA A 520 11.54 -8.92 -51.12
N VAL A 521 11.95 -8.28 -50.03
CA VAL A 521 11.10 -8.10 -48.83
C VAL A 521 9.84 -7.29 -49.17
N LYS A 522 9.92 -6.33 -50.10
CA LYS A 522 8.77 -5.58 -50.65
C LYS A 522 7.63 -6.45 -51.20
N GLU A 523 7.90 -7.66 -51.70
CA GLU A 523 6.83 -8.55 -52.19
C GLU A 523 5.96 -9.12 -51.05
N ILE A 524 6.47 -9.09 -49.82
CA ILE A 524 5.76 -9.55 -48.63
C ILE A 524 4.76 -8.46 -48.24
N LYS A 525 3.54 -8.85 -47.87
CA LYS A 525 2.50 -7.87 -47.53
C LYS A 525 2.78 -7.21 -46.18
N PHE A 526 2.79 -5.88 -46.15
CA PHE A 526 2.72 -5.11 -44.91
C PHE A 526 1.31 -5.15 -44.33
N LEU A 527 1.22 -5.45 -43.04
CA LEU A 527 -0.03 -5.51 -42.30
C LEU A 527 0.00 -4.48 -41.16
N SER A 528 -1.03 -3.64 -41.10
CA SER A 528 -1.24 -2.69 -40.00
C SER A 528 -1.65 -3.34 -38.68
N GLY A 529 -1.99 -4.63 -38.70
CA GLY A 529 -2.39 -5.39 -37.52
C GLY A 529 -2.13 -6.89 -37.68
N PRO A 530 -2.47 -7.71 -36.67
CA PRO A 530 -2.11 -9.12 -36.67
C PRO A 530 -2.81 -9.91 -37.78
N GLY A 531 -2.06 -10.70 -38.53
CA GLY A 531 -2.60 -11.53 -39.61
C GLY A 531 -1.75 -12.74 -39.93
N LYS A 532 -2.22 -13.54 -40.89
CA LYS A 532 -1.53 -14.74 -41.40
C LYS A 532 -0.37 -14.42 -42.34
N GLY A 533 -0.38 -13.23 -42.96
CA GLY A 533 0.59 -12.87 -43.99
C GLY A 533 0.29 -13.49 -45.36
N VAL A 534 1.32 -13.54 -46.21
CA VAL A 534 1.28 -14.11 -47.56
C VAL A 534 2.24 -15.29 -47.67
N ILE A 535 2.04 -16.16 -48.66
CA ILE A 535 2.93 -17.30 -48.88
C ILE A 535 4.30 -16.79 -49.37
N LEU A 536 5.34 -17.11 -48.62
CA LEU A 536 6.75 -16.92 -48.97
C LEU A 536 7.25 -18.07 -49.84
N ILE A 537 7.04 -19.31 -49.39
CA ILE A 537 7.45 -20.54 -50.07
C ILE A 537 6.34 -21.60 -49.93
N LYS A 538 6.01 -22.27 -51.04
CA LYS A 538 5.05 -23.38 -51.04
C LYS A 538 5.72 -24.63 -50.50
N LEU A 539 5.29 -25.06 -49.33
CA LEU A 539 5.77 -26.28 -48.68
C LEU A 539 4.77 -27.44 -48.87
N PRO A 540 5.26 -28.67 -49.08
CA PRO A 540 4.42 -29.86 -48.97
C PRO A 540 3.92 -30.02 -47.52
N LYS A 541 2.60 -30.00 -47.32
CA LYS A 541 1.97 -30.05 -45.99
C LYS A 541 2.53 -31.19 -45.13
N GLY A 542 3.02 -30.85 -43.93
CA GLY A 542 3.49 -31.81 -42.93
C GLY A 542 4.81 -32.52 -43.25
N LYS A 543 5.43 -32.28 -44.41
CA LYS A 543 6.69 -32.93 -44.82
C LYS A 543 7.89 -32.00 -44.75
N ASP A 544 7.66 -30.69 -44.82
CA ASP A 544 8.70 -29.68 -44.82
C ASP A 544 8.29 -28.47 -43.96
N ARG A 545 9.28 -27.71 -43.52
CA ARG A 545 9.12 -26.49 -42.71
C ARG A 545 10.28 -25.53 -42.94
N ILE A 546 10.03 -24.24 -42.77
CA ILE A 546 11.12 -23.25 -42.67
C ILE A 546 11.86 -23.47 -41.35
N ILE A 547 13.19 -23.50 -41.41
CA ILE A 547 14.07 -23.65 -40.23
C ILE A 547 14.78 -22.35 -39.83
N GLY A 548 14.78 -21.35 -40.72
CA GLY A 548 15.25 -20.01 -40.43
C GLY A 548 15.42 -19.16 -41.70
N PHE A 549 15.72 -17.89 -41.48
CA PHE A 549 15.83 -16.90 -42.54
C PHE A 549 16.71 -15.72 -42.10
N ILE A 550 17.14 -14.90 -43.05
CA ILE A 550 17.75 -13.58 -42.82
C ILE A 550 17.16 -12.55 -43.79
N ALA A 551 17.23 -11.28 -43.42
CA ALA A 551 17.07 -10.16 -44.35
C ALA A 551 18.46 -9.70 -44.79
N SER A 552 18.78 -9.90 -46.06
CA SER A 552 20.08 -9.65 -46.68
C SER A 552 20.12 -8.24 -47.26
N THR A 553 21.08 -7.43 -46.82
CA THR A 553 21.37 -6.09 -47.36
C THR A 553 22.34 -6.13 -48.54
N GLY A 554 23.06 -7.23 -48.73
CA GLY A 554 23.90 -7.47 -49.89
C GLY A 554 24.59 -8.82 -49.88
N ASP A 555 25.58 -8.99 -50.75
CA ASP A 555 26.23 -10.27 -51.06
C ASP A 555 27.04 -10.90 -49.92
N ARG A 556 27.37 -10.11 -48.89
CA ARG A 556 28.12 -10.55 -47.72
C ARG A 556 27.25 -11.16 -46.62
N ASP A 557 25.93 -11.00 -46.70
CA ASP A 557 25.01 -11.57 -45.72
C ASP A 557 24.73 -13.03 -46.09
N LEU A 558 25.19 -13.96 -45.26
CA LEU A 558 25.14 -15.39 -45.53
C LEU A 558 24.18 -16.08 -44.55
N LEU A 559 23.14 -16.73 -45.07
CA LEU A 559 22.37 -17.69 -44.28
C LEU A 559 23.15 -19.00 -44.24
N THR A 560 23.65 -19.36 -43.06
CA THR A 560 24.44 -20.58 -42.86
C THR A 560 23.59 -21.67 -42.23
N VAL A 561 23.50 -22.84 -42.88
CA VAL A 561 22.73 -24.00 -42.41
C VAL A 561 23.64 -25.20 -42.19
N GLU A 562 23.33 -26.00 -41.17
CA GLU A 562 23.98 -27.28 -40.90
C GLU A 562 23.17 -28.42 -41.52
N THR A 563 23.85 -29.30 -42.25
CA THR A 563 23.25 -30.51 -42.85
C THR A 563 23.24 -31.66 -41.85
N ASN A 564 22.36 -32.65 -42.08
CA ASN A 564 22.32 -33.88 -41.28
C ASN A 564 23.58 -34.77 -41.38
N ARG A 565 24.58 -34.35 -42.17
CA ARG A 565 25.89 -35.00 -42.32
C ARG A 565 27.02 -34.18 -41.66
N GLY A 566 26.69 -33.15 -40.90
CA GLY A 566 27.67 -32.30 -40.19
C GLY A 566 28.38 -31.25 -41.05
N ALA A 567 28.09 -31.18 -42.36
CA ALA A 567 28.62 -30.11 -43.22
C ALA A 567 27.78 -28.83 -43.09
N SER A 568 28.42 -27.67 -43.20
CA SER A 568 27.74 -26.36 -43.29
C SER A 568 27.58 -25.91 -44.76
N GLN A 569 26.47 -25.24 -45.06
CA GLN A 569 26.19 -24.67 -46.38
C GLN A 569 25.77 -23.22 -46.22
N THR A 570 26.29 -22.34 -47.09
CA THR A 570 25.95 -20.91 -47.08
C THR A 570 25.07 -20.54 -48.27
N ILE A 571 24.06 -19.72 -48.00
CA ILE A 571 23.07 -19.24 -48.96
C ILE A 571 23.15 -17.71 -48.97
N SER A 572 23.37 -17.13 -50.15
CA SER A 572 23.47 -15.69 -50.35
C SER A 572 22.97 -15.26 -51.72
N THR A 573 22.72 -13.96 -51.89
CA THR A 573 22.35 -13.34 -53.17
C THR A 573 23.42 -13.51 -54.25
N ALA A 574 24.69 -13.60 -53.88
CA ALA A 574 25.79 -13.87 -54.81
C ALA A 574 25.76 -15.30 -55.39
N LYS A 575 25.27 -16.29 -54.62
CA LYS A 575 25.26 -17.70 -55.03
C LYS A 575 23.98 -18.12 -55.73
N TYR A 576 22.84 -17.50 -55.37
CA TYR A 576 21.53 -17.91 -55.83
C TYR A 576 20.73 -16.70 -56.32
N SER A 577 20.04 -16.85 -57.44
CA SER A 577 19.21 -15.79 -58.00
C SER A 577 17.99 -15.48 -57.14
N VAL A 578 17.66 -14.20 -57.04
CA VAL A 578 16.40 -13.73 -56.44
C VAL A 578 15.24 -14.11 -57.36
N THR A 579 14.17 -14.62 -56.77
CA THR A 579 12.94 -15.06 -57.45
C THR A 579 11.72 -14.43 -56.79
N GLY A 580 10.54 -14.54 -57.42
CA GLY A 580 9.29 -14.08 -56.80
C GLY A 580 8.83 -15.00 -55.65
N ARG A 581 8.10 -14.43 -54.69
CA ARG A 581 7.52 -15.20 -53.57
C ARG A 581 6.49 -16.24 -54.04
N GLY A 582 6.24 -17.24 -53.22
CA GLY A 582 5.19 -18.24 -53.44
C GLY A 582 5.56 -19.38 -54.40
N GLY A 583 6.81 -19.45 -54.85
CA GLY A 583 7.37 -20.61 -55.53
C GLY A 583 7.66 -21.79 -54.60
N ARG A 584 8.14 -22.91 -55.14
CA ARG A 584 8.60 -24.08 -54.35
C ARG A 584 10.03 -23.93 -53.81
N GLY A 585 10.71 -22.83 -54.12
CA GLY A 585 12.13 -22.64 -53.80
C GLY A 585 13.07 -23.52 -54.63
N ARG A 586 14.35 -23.15 -54.65
CA ARG A 586 15.42 -23.90 -55.31
C ARG A 586 15.91 -25.02 -54.40
N GLU A 587 16.03 -26.22 -54.94
CA GLU A 587 16.58 -27.36 -54.21
C GLU A 587 18.10 -27.27 -54.18
N LEU A 588 18.68 -27.39 -52.99
CA LEU A 588 20.13 -27.29 -52.77
C LEU A 588 20.80 -28.64 -52.55
N LEU A 589 20.07 -29.64 -52.06
CA LEU A 589 20.54 -31.02 -51.87
C LEU A 589 19.48 -32.01 -52.35
N GLN A 590 19.87 -32.92 -53.25
CA GLN A 590 18.99 -34.02 -53.69
C GLN A 590 18.89 -35.16 -52.65
N ARG A 591 19.93 -35.33 -51.81
CA ARG A 591 20.00 -36.34 -50.75
C ARG A 591 20.53 -35.73 -49.47
N GLY A 592 19.65 -35.46 -48.51
CA GLY A 592 20.00 -34.88 -47.21
C GLY A 592 18.92 -33.91 -46.73
N GLN A 593 19.09 -33.40 -45.52
CA GLN A 593 18.19 -32.41 -44.92
C GLN A 593 19.02 -31.35 -44.17
N PHE A 594 18.47 -30.15 -44.04
CA PHE A 594 19.00 -29.14 -43.13
C PHE A 594 18.44 -29.37 -41.73
N VAL A 595 19.32 -29.33 -40.72
CA VAL A 595 18.98 -29.60 -39.32
C VAL A 595 18.66 -28.31 -38.58
N ARG A 596 19.53 -27.30 -38.71
CA ARG A 596 19.39 -25.99 -38.07
C ARG A 596 20.12 -24.90 -38.84
N VAL A 597 19.71 -23.66 -38.59
CA VAL A 597 20.49 -22.47 -38.95
C VAL A 597 21.59 -22.28 -37.91
N ILE A 598 22.82 -22.03 -38.37
CA ILE A 598 23.93 -21.62 -37.51
C ILE A 598 23.72 -20.13 -37.22
N PRO A 599 23.55 -19.73 -35.95
CA PRO A 599 23.29 -18.33 -35.60
C PRO A 599 24.45 -17.43 -36.04
N THR A 600 24.12 -16.25 -36.56
CA THR A 600 25.10 -15.19 -36.80
C THR A 600 25.66 -14.71 -35.45
N PRO A 601 26.96 -14.37 -35.36
CA PRO A 601 27.52 -13.75 -34.16
C PRO A 601 26.73 -12.51 -33.77
N ILE A 602 26.37 -12.40 -32.48
CA ILE A 602 25.68 -11.23 -31.95
C ILE A 602 26.71 -10.12 -31.74
N ALA A 603 26.48 -8.97 -32.35
CA ALA A 603 27.30 -7.79 -32.15
C ALA A 603 26.92 -7.06 -30.85
N ILE A 604 27.89 -6.38 -30.24
CA ILE A 604 27.62 -5.44 -29.16
C ILE A 604 26.94 -4.23 -29.78
N PRO A 605 25.76 -3.82 -29.30
CA PRO A 605 25.09 -2.63 -29.82
C PRO A 605 25.94 -1.40 -29.50
N VAL A 606 26.30 -0.64 -30.54
CA VAL A 606 26.90 0.69 -30.40
C VAL A 606 25.76 1.69 -30.43
N LEU A 607 25.57 2.43 -29.34
CA LEU A 607 24.65 3.57 -29.30
C LEU A 607 25.46 4.78 -29.74
N GLU A 608 25.17 5.29 -30.93
CA GLU A 608 25.71 6.56 -31.44
C GLU A 608 24.85 7.75 -31.01
#